data_AF-A0A7W7I154-F1
#
_entry.id   AF-A0A7W7I154-F1
#
_cell.length_a   1.000
_cell.length_b   1.000
_cell.length_c   1.000
_cell.angle_alpha   90.00
_cell.angle_beta   90.00
_cell.angle_gamma   90.00
#
_symmetry.space_group_name_H-M   'P 1'
#
loop_
_entity.id
_entity.type
_entity.pdbx_description
1 polymer ?
#
loop_
_entity_poly.entity_id
_entity_poly.type
_entity_poly.pdbx_seq_one_letter_code
_entity_poly.pdbx_strand_id
1 'polypeptide(L)'
;MAPPPGDGKNINDAGTALKDSTEKVADQHRKTGDALDKLISTVNGTLSDLGKVSWLGGLGGIAAAHFYGDKVHDAMERLKKAVVEVLALVKKILDEGIPVFSLITRAFDWLDRVHAPVTAMSDTAAQYTINVNNWDGPAKRAYDQRVPIQVKAIDGLAAAGGDMASWLAELAAANAAYIVSLFKPLFDIAGALGAAIVDAATVVGALEAIGKSGELVQIAVNAMYEGLENGVNHVTEVVNKMVDAKKVTGELGDSWPQMVTM
;
A
#
# COMPACT_ATOMS: atom_id res chain seq x y z
N MET A 1 -31.10 -19.34 3.90
CA MET A 1 -30.55 -18.21 4.67
C MET A 1 -29.68 -17.44 3.70
N ALA A 2 -30.06 -16.21 3.34
CA ALA A 2 -29.15 -15.34 2.62
C ALA A 2 -27.89 -15.16 3.48
N PRO A 3 -26.68 -15.15 2.89
CA PRO A 3 -25.49 -14.77 3.64
C PRO A 3 -25.75 -13.38 4.25
N PRO A 4 -25.33 -13.14 5.51
CA PRO A 4 -25.49 -11.82 6.12
C PRO A 4 -24.88 -10.80 5.16
N PRO A 5 -25.52 -9.63 4.96
CA PRO A 5 -24.96 -8.58 4.11
C PRO A 5 -23.53 -8.36 4.56
N GLY A 6 -22.57 -8.65 3.67
CA GLY A 6 -21.16 -8.40 3.96
C GLY A 6 -21.05 -6.96 4.40
N ASP A 7 -20.55 -6.73 5.62
CA ASP A 7 -20.48 -5.40 6.22
C ASP A 7 -19.69 -4.49 5.27
N GLY A 8 -20.39 -3.66 4.48
CA GLY A 8 -19.79 -2.70 3.55
C GLY A 8 -18.84 -1.72 4.25
N LYS A 9 -18.92 -1.66 5.58
CA LYS A 9 -17.95 -1.02 6.47
C LYS A 9 -16.54 -1.62 6.36
N ASN A 10 -16.39 -2.95 6.37
CA ASN A 10 -15.08 -3.61 6.35
C ASN A 10 -14.33 -3.38 5.02
N ILE A 11 -15.08 -3.25 3.92
CA ILE A 11 -14.56 -3.01 2.57
C ILE A 11 -14.02 -1.57 2.47
N ASN A 12 -14.78 -0.60 2.95
CA ASN A 12 -14.37 0.80 3.00
C ASN A 12 -13.18 1.02 3.94
N ASP A 13 -13.15 0.32 5.07
CA ASP A 13 -12.05 0.38 6.03
C ASP A 13 -10.74 -0.17 5.42
N ALA A 14 -10.81 -1.28 4.66
CA ALA A 14 -9.65 -1.87 4.00
C ALA A 14 -9.10 -0.99 2.86
N GLY A 15 -9.98 -0.42 2.03
CA GLY A 15 -9.59 0.55 0.99
C GLY A 15 -8.94 1.81 1.57
N THR A 16 -9.49 2.32 2.68
CA THR A 16 -8.93 3.46 3.42
C THR A 16 -7.55 3.12 4.00
N ALA A 17 -7.42 1.95 4.65
CA ALA A 17 -6.15 1.52 5.23
C ALA A 17 -5.02 1.39 4.18
N LEU A 18 -5.34 0.90 2.97
CA LEU A 18 -4.38 0.80 1.88
C LEU A 18 -3.92 2.19 1.39
N LYS A 19 -4.87 3.11 1.21
CA LYS A 19 -4.60 4.50 0.82
C LYS A 19 -3.73 5.19 1.88
N ASP A 20 -4.14 5.13 3.14
CA ASP A 20 -3.43 5.73 4.26
C ASP A 20 -2.00 5.17 4.40
N SER A 21 -1.84 3.87 4.20
CA SER A 21 -0.51 3.22 4.22
C SER A 21 0.39 3.76 3.11
N THR A 22 -0.14 3.91 1.90
CA THR A 22 0.60 4.45 0.74
C THR A 22 0.99 5.92 0.97
N GLU A 23 0.05 6.74 1.45
CA GLU A 23 0.29 8.14 1.78
C GLU A 23 1.33 8.29 2.89
N LYS A 24 1.26 7.44 3.93
CA LYS A 24 2.22 7.44 5.04
C LYS A 24 3.63 7.10 4.56
N VAL A 25 3.78 6.14 3.65
CA VAL A 25 5.09 5.79 3.07
C VAL A 25 5.61 6.93 2.18
N ALA A 26 4.76 7.54 1.35
CA ALA A 26 5.14 8.68 0.53
C ALA A 26 5.58 9.90 1.36
N ASP A 27 4.88 10.16 2.47
CA ASP A 27 5.26 11.20 3.43
C ASP A 27 6.56 10.87 4.15
N GLN A 28 6.76 9.62 4.54
CA GLN A 28 8.00 9.16 5.17
C GLN A 28 9.18 9.27 4.21
N HIS A 29 9.01 8.90 2.94
CA HIS A 29 10.03 9.07 1.90
C HIS A 29 10.48 10.54 1.79
N ARG A 30 9.53 11.49 1.79
CA ARG A 30 9.85 12.93 1.79
C ARG A 30 10.62 13.32 3.05
N LYS A 31 10.13 12.94 4.23
CA LYS A 31 10.76 13.25 5.53
C LYS A 31 12.19 12.71 5.63
N THR A 32 12.45 11.49 5.15
CA THR A 32 13.79 10.89 5.14
C THR A 32 14.75 11.69 4.26
N GLY A 33 14.29 12.12 3.08
CA GLY A 33 15.06 13.02 2.20
C GLY A 33 15.39 14.35 2.89
N ASP A 34 14.37 15.01 3.47
CA ASP A 34 14.54 16.28 4.17
C ASP A 34 15.50 16.16 5.37
N ALA A 35 15.42 15.05 6.12
CA ALA A 35 16.30 14.77 7.25
C ALA A 35 17.76 14.56 6.79
N LEU A 36 17.98 13.85 5.68
CA LEU A 36 19.31 13.68 5.10
C LEU A 36 19.90 15.03 4.68
N ASP A 37 19.14 15.86 3.97
CA ASP A 37 19.59 17.19 3.53
C ASP A 37 19.92 18.09 4.72
N LYS A 38 19.11 18.04 5.78
CA LYS A 38 19.36 18.77 7.02
C LYS A 38 20.62 18.28 7.72
N LEU A 39 20.85 16.97 7.79
CA LEU A 39 22.09 16.41 8.36
C LEU A 39 23.32 16.90 7.58
N ILE A 40 23.29 16.82 6.24
CA ILE A 40 24.35 17.32 5.37
C ILE A 40 24.62 18.81 5.63
N SER A 41 23.56 19.62 5.70
CA SER A 41 23.68 21.05 5.98
C SER A 41 24.31 21.33 7.35
N THR A 42 23.88 20.63 8.40
CA THR A 42 24.42 20.78 9.75
C THR A 42 25.89 20.41 9.80
N VAL A 43 26.27 19.24 9.24
CA VAL A 43 27.65 18.78 9.21
C VAL A 43 28.55 19.75 8.43
N ASN A 44 28.11 20.22 7.27
CA ASN A 44 28.85 21.21 6.47
C ASN A 44 29.01 22.54 7.23
N GLY A 45 27.98 22.98 7.96
CA GLY A 45 28.05 24.15 8.84
C GLY A 45 29.09 23.98 9.94
N THR A 46 29.04 22.88 10.67
CA THR A 46 30.01 22.53 11.73
C THR A 46 31.44 22.49 11.17
N LEU A 47 31.66 21.85 10.02
CA LEU A 47 32.98 21.80 9.39
C LEU A 47 33.47 23.20 8.96
N SER A 48 32.60 24.04 8.41
CA SER A 48 32.94 25.41 8.04
C SER A 48 33.37 26.23 9.25
N ASP A 49 32.65 26.11 10.37
CA ASP A 49 32.98 26.81 11.60
C ASP A 49 34.30 26.33 12.21
N LEU A 50 34.63 25.03 12.10
CA LEU A 50 35.98 24.57 12.46
C LEU A 50 37.07 25.11 11.55
N GLY A 51 36.82 25.22 10.24
CA GLY A 51 37.75 25.87 9.32
C GLY A 51 38.07 27.30 9.73
N LYS A 52 37.08 28.03 10.26
CA LYS A 52 37.25 29.39 10.81
C LYS A 52 37.94 29.44 12.17
N VAL A 53 38.13 28.33 12.87
CA VAL A 53 38.78 28.28 14.19
C VAL A 53 40.16 27.60 14.10
N SER A 54 40.41 26.78 13.07
CA SER A 54 41.68 26.07 12.88
C SER A 54 42.90 26.99 12.73
N TRP A 55 42.71 28.22 12.22
CA TRP A 55 43.76 29.24 12.16
C TRP A 55 44.25 29.70 13.55
N LEU A 56 43.47 29.50 14.62
CA LEU A 56 43.86 29.84 16.00
C LEU A 56 44.72 28.75 16.67
N GLY A 57 44.78 27.53 16.11
CA GLY A 57 45.40 26.36 16.75
C GLY A 57 46.82 26.00 16.27
N GLY A 58 47.41 26.78 15.35
CA GLY A 58 48.70 26.46 14.73
C GLY A 58 48.66 25.25 13.77
N LEU A 59 49.83 24.80 13.27
CA LEU A 59 49.94 23.73 12.25
C LEU A 59 49.24 22.41 12.65
N GLY A 60 49.21 22.08 13.95
CA GLY A 60 48.51 20.88 14.45
C GLY A 60 46.99 20.99 14.36
N GLY A 61 46.43 22.19 14.59
CA GLY A 61 44.98 22.45 14.44
C GLY A 61 44.53 22.41 12.98
N ILE A 62 45.36 22.89 12.06
CA ILE A 62 45.08 22.87 10.61
C ILE A 62 45.12 21.44 10.06
N ALA A 63 46.13 20.64 10.45
CA ALA A 63 46.26 19.24 10.01
C ALA A 63 45.11 18.37 10.54
N ALA A 64 44.69 18.57 11.79
CA ALA A 64 43.51 17.91 12.34
C ALA A 64 42.24 18.32 11.58
N ALA A 65 42.00 19.62 11.37
CA ALA A 65 40.81 20.10 10.65
C ALA A 65 40.71 19.54 9.23
N HIS A 66 41.83 19.45 8.49
CA HIS A 66 41.85 18.81 7.18
C HIS A 66 41.54 17.31 7.24
N PHE A 67 42.23 16.57 8.11
CA PHE A 67 42.04 15.11 8.21
C PHE A 67 40.63 14.73 8.68
N TYR A 68 40.06 15.49 9.63
CA TYR A 68 38.68 15.29 10.08
C TYR A 68 37.67 15.74 9.02
N GLY A 69 37.94 16.86 8.32
CA GLY A 69 37.10 17.34 7.22
C GLY A 69 36.94 16.31 6.10
N ASP A 70 38.05 15.75 5.63
CA ASP A 70 38.05 14.75 4.55
C ASP A 70 37.30 13.48 4.95
N LYS A 71 37.57 12.95 6.16
CA LYS A 71 36.88 11.75 6.65
C LYS A 71 35.38 11.95 6.86
N VAL A 72 34.96 13.09 7.41
CA VAL A 72 33.55 13.41 7.61
C VAL A 72 32.86 13.57 6.25
N HIS A 73 33.51 14.22 5.30
CA HIS A 73 32.98 14.39 3.95
C HIS A 73 32.77 13.04 3.25
N ASP A 74 33.79 12.17 3.23
CA ASP A 74 33.72 10.83 2.65
C ASP A 74 32.60 9.99 3.27
N ALA A 75 32.47 10.05 4.60
CA ALA A 75 31.44 9.30 5.33
C ALA A 75 30.04 9.84 5.02
N MET A 76 29.87 11.16 4.95
CA MET A 76 28.61 11.80 4.57
C MET A 76 28.21 11.48 3.13
N GLU A 77 29.16 11.43 2.20
CA GLU A 77 28.88 11.10 0.80
C GLU A 77 28.42 9.65 0.65
N ARG A 78 29.04 8.72 1.39
CA ARG A 78 28.60 7.32 1.45
C ARG A 78 27.20 7.19 2.05
N LEU A 79 26.94 7.88 3.16
CA LEU A 79 25.61 7.89 3.78
C LEU A 79 24.56 8.44 2.82
N LYS A 80 24.85 9.58 2.19
CA LYS A 80 23.98 10.20 1.20
C LYS A 80 23.65 9.24 0.06
N LYS A 81 24.68 8.61 -0.52
CA LYS A 81 24.49 7.65 -1.61
C LYS A 81 23.58 6.50 -1.20
N ALA A 82 23.83 5.90 -0.04
CA ALA A 82 23.05 4.78 0.45
C ALA A 82 21.58 5.15 0.72
N VAL A 83 21.32 6.30 1.37
CA VAL A 83 19.96 6.78 1.61
C VAL A 83 19.25 7.14 0.30
N VAL A 84 19.93 7.77 -0.66
CA VAL A 84 19.37 8.08 -1.98
C VAL A 84 19.00 6.81 -2.76
N GLU A 85 19.85 5.77 -2.72
CA GLU A 85 19.54 4.47 -3.34
C GLU A 85 18.29 3.83 -2.71
N VAL A 86 18.14 3.88 -1.39
CA VAL A 86 16.93 3.43 -0.69
C VAL A 86 15.71 4.23 -1.14
N LEU A 87 15.78 5.56 -1.14
CA LEU A 87 14.68 6.43 -1.57
C LEU A 87 14.28 6.15 -3.02
N ALA A 88 15.26 5.96 -3.92
CA ALA A 88 14.99 5.62 -5.30
C ALA A 88 14.29 4.26 -5.44
N LEU A 89 14.71 3.24 -4.67
CA LEU A 89 14.06 1.93 -4.65
C LEU A 89 12.63 2.04 -4.12
N VAL A 90 12.41 2.78 -3.02
CA VAL A 90 11.07 3.03 -2.47
C VAL A 90 10.18 3.71 -3.49
N LYS A 91 10.67 4.78 -4.13
CA LYS A 91 9.94 5.49 -5.18
C LYS A 91 9.59 4.57 -6.34
N LYS A 92 10.52 3.73 -6.78
CA LYS A 92 10.27 2.75 -7.85
C LYS A 92 9.16 1.77 -7.46
N ILE A 93 9.20 1.21 -6.25
CA ILE A 93 8.16 0.29 -5.75
C ILE A 93 6.80 0.98 -5.67
N LEU A 94 6.75 2.22 -5.18
CA LEU A 94 5.51 2.98 -5.13
C LEU A 94 4.97 3.25 -6.55
N ASP A 95 5.81 3.75 -7.45
CA ASP A 95 5.43 4.08 -8.82
C ASP A 95 4.95 2.84 -9.60
N GLU A 96 5.62 1.69 -9.43
CA GLU A 96 5.25 0.42 -10.07
C GLU A 96 4.11 -0.33 -9.36
N GLY A 97 3.84 -0.05 -8.08
CA GLY A 97 2.75 -0.64 -7.31
C GLY A 97 1.37 0.02 -7.52
N ILE A 98 1.35 1.28 -7.96
CA ILE A 98 0.12 2.05 -8.23
C ILE A 98 -0.90 1.31 -9.12
N PRO A 99 -0.53 0.63 -10.22
CA PRO A 99 -1.49 -0.11 -11.05
C PRO A 99 -2.25 -1.18 -10.27
N VAL A 100 -1.57 -1.91 -9.37
CA VAL A 100 -2.18 -2.95 -8.54
C VAL A 100 -3.16 -2.34 -7.53
N PHE A 101 -2.77 -1.25 -6.87
CA PHE A 101 -3.67 -0.55 -5.95
C PHE A 101 -4.88 0.05 -6.65
N SER A 102 -4.70 0.58 -7.87
CA SER A 102 -5.80 1.13 -8.66
C SER A 102 -6.84 0.08 -9.05
N LEU A 103 -6.41 -1.17 -9.27
CA LEU A 103 -7.32 -2.29 -9.54
C LEU A 103 -8.15 -2.64 -8.31
N ILE A 104 -7.54 -2.66 -7.13
CA ILE A 104 -8.24 -2.89 -5.86
C ILE A 104 -9.27 -1.79 -5.62
N THR A 105 -8.90 -0.52 -5.80
CA THR A 105 -9.84 0.60 -5.67
C THR A 105 -11.00 0.51 -6.66
N ARG A 106 -10.74 0.18 -7.93
CA ARG A 106 -11.79 -0.02 -8.93
C ARG A 106 -12.71 -1.20 -8.59
N ALA A 107 -12.17 -2.24 -7.99
CA ALA A 107 -12.95 -3.39 -7.56
C ALA A 107 -13.88 -3.03 -6.39
N PHE A 108 -13.42 -2.20 -5.44
CA PHE A 108 -14.28 -1.62 -4.41
C PHE A 108 -15.35 -0.69 -4.97
N ASP A 109 -15.01 0.18 -5.92
CA ASP A 109 -15.99 1.04 -6.58
C ASP A 109 -17.06 0.23 -7.35
N TRP A 110 -16.67 -0.90 -7.94
CA TRP A 110 -17.63 -1.84 -8.55
C TRP A 110 -18.56 -2.47 -7.51
N LEU A 111 -18.05 -2.84 -6.32
CA LEU A 111 -18.89 -3.38 -5.25
C LEU A 111 -19.93 -2.38 -4.78
N ASP A 112 -19.52 -1.13 -4.54
CA ASP A 112 -20.44 -0.09 -4.09
C ASP A 112 -21.47 0.28 -5.16
N ARG A 113 -21.04 0.37 -6.43
CA ARG A 113 -21.90 0.86 -7.53
C ARG A 113 -22.71 -0.21 -8.22
N VAL A 114 -22.31 -1.48 -8.12
CA VAL A 114 -22.93 -2.59 -8.86
C VAL A 114 -23.47 -3.65 -7.92
N HIS A 115 -22.63 -4.16 -7.00
CA HIS A 115 -23.06 -5.26 -6.11
C HIS A 115 -24.13 -4.83 -5.11
N ALA A 116 -23.98 -3.67 -4.46
CA ALA A 116 -24.98 -3.19 -3.49
C ALA A 116 -26.36 -2.96 -4.14
N PRO A 117 -26.48 -2.29 -5.31
CA PRO A 117 -27.75 -2.20 -6.03
C PRO A 117 -28.31 -3.55 -6.47
N VAL A 118 -27.49 -4.48 -6.98
CA VAL A 118 -27.94 -5.81 -7.40
C VAL A 118 -28.49 -6.61 -6.22
N THR A 119 -27.85 -6.53 -5.06
CA THR A 119 -28.32 -7.19 -3.83
C THR A 119 -29.68 -6.60 -3.41
N ALA A 120 -29.82 -5.27 -3.43
CA ALA A 120 -31.10 -4.61 -3.16
C ALA A 120 -32.19 -4.95 -4.19
N MET A 121 -31.81 -5.25 -5.45
CA MET A 121 -32.73 -5.72 -6.47
C MET A 121 -33.24 -7.13 -6.20
N SER A 122 -32.51 -8.00 -5.49
CA SER A 122 -33.04 -9.32 -5.12
C SER A 122 -34.24 -9.19 -4.19
N ASP A 123 -34.07 -8.41 -3.11
CA ASP A 123 -35.13 -8.12 -2.15
C ASP A 123 -36.33 -7.46 -2.82
N THR A 124 -36.06 -6.57 -3.78
CA THR A 124 -37.09 -5.85 -4.54
C THR A 124 -37.77 -6.74 -5.57
N ALA A 125 -37.06 -7.64 -6.26
CA ALA A 125 -37.62 -8.56 -7.26
C ALA A 125 -38.54 -9.60 -6.62
N ALA A 126 -38.25 -10.01 -5.38
CA ALA A 126 -39.15 -10.85 -4.60
C ALA A 126 -40.43 -10.09 -4.14
N GLN A 127 -40.33 -8.77 -3.91
CA GLN A 127 -41.42 -7.95 -3.38
C GLN A 127 -42.29 -7.28 -4.45
N TYR A 128 -41.74 -6.92 -5.61
CA TYR A 128 -42.48 -6.42 -6.78
C TYR A 128 -43.13 -7.58 -7.55
N THR A 129 -43.99 -8.32 -6.86
CA THR A 129 -45.21 -8.79 -7.50
C THR A 129 -46.08 -7.56 -7.78
N ILE A 130 -45.70 -6.77 -8.80
CA ILE A 130 -46.60 -5.82 -9.48
C ILE A 130 -47.93 -6.54 -9.59
N ASN A 131 -49.01 -6.06 -8.98
CA ASN A 131 -50.32 -6.71 -8.78
C ASN A 131 -50.79 -7.68 -9.90
N VAL A 132 -50.07 -8.78 -10.10
CA VAL A 132 -50.24 -9.83 -11.13
C VAL A 132 -51.28 -10.83 -10.66
N ASN A 133 -51.79 -10.64 -9.45
CA ASN A 133 -52.99 -11.28 -8.94
C ASN A 133 -54.20 -11.01 -9.85
N ASN A 134 -54.18 -9.90 -10.60
CA ASN A 134 -55.22 -9.56 -11.58
C ASN A 134 -54.86 -9.98 -13.02
N TRP A 135 -53.69 -10.56 -13.25
CA TRP A 135 -53.29 -11.12 -14.54
C TRP A 135 -53.63 -12.60 -14.56
N ASP A 136 -54.21 -13.07 -15.67
CA ASP A 136 -54.59 -14.47 -15.85
C ASP A 136 -54.17 -15.01 -17.21
N GLY A 137 -54.23 -16.33 -17.35
CA GLY A 137 -54.01 -17.02 -18.63
C GLY A 137 -52.55 -17.34 -18.96
N PRO A 138 -52.24 -17.62 -20.25
CA PRO A 138 -50.91 -18.09 -20.68
C PRO A 138 -49.76 -17.11 -20.36
N ALA A 139 -50.02 -15.80 -20.44
CA ALA A 139 -49.02 -14.78 -20.13
C ALA A 139 -48.63 -14.78 -18.65
N LYS A 140 -49.62 -14.90 -17.74
CA LYS A 140 -49.37 -15.03 -16.29
C LYS A 140 -48.54 -16.27 -15.98
N ARG A 141 -48.90 -17.43 -16.56
CA ARG A 141 -48.15 -18.68 -16.36
C ARG A 141 -46.71 -18.58 -16.86
N ALA A 142 -46.49 -17.97 -18.01
CA ALA A 142 -45.14 -17.74 -18.53
C ALA A 142 -44.34 -16.81 -17.61
N TYR A 143 -44.97 -15.76 -17.06
CA TYR A 143 -44.35 -14.85 -16.09
C TYR A 143 -44.00 -15.57 -14.77
N ASP A 144 -44.95 -16.28 -14.18
CA ASP A 144 -44.77 -17.05 -12.92
C ASP A 144 -43.64 -18.08 -13.03
N GLN A 145 -43.41 -18.64 -14.23
CA GLN A 145 -42.30 -19.57 -14.49
C GLN A 145 -40.93 -18.87 -14.60
N ARG A 146 -40.90 -17.60 -15.01
CA ARG A 146 -39.65 -16.86 -15.28
C ARG A 146 -39.16 -16.07 -14.07
N VAL A 147 -40.06 -15.53 -13.25
CA VAL A 147 -39.68 -14.74 -12.05
C VAL A 147 -38.77 -15.51 -11.09
N PRO A 148 -39.04 -16.78 -10.71
CA PRO A 148 -38.15 -17.52 -9.81
C PRO A 148 -36.75 -17.75 -10.40
N ILE A 149 -36.64 -17.87 -11.73
CA ILE A 149 -35.35 -18.01 -12.42
C ILE A 149 -34.57 -16.69 -12.34
N GLN A 150 -35.25 -15.56 -12.54
CA GLN A 150 -34.63 -14.23 -12.42
C GLN A 150 -34.20 -13.93 -10.99
N VAL A 151 -35.05 -14.20 -9.99
CA VAL A 151 -34.71 -14.04 -8.57
C VAL A 151 -33.49 -14.91 -8.22
N LYS A 152 -33.48 -16.19 -8.63
CA LYS A 152 -32.34 -17.08 -8.41
C LYS A 152 -31.05 -16.58 -9.08
N ALA A 153 -31.14 -15.99 -10.27
CA ALA A 153 -29.98 -15.41 -10.94
C ALA A 153 -29.46 -14.14 -10.23
N ILE A 154 -30.36 -13.29 -9.74
CA ILE A 154 -30.00 -12.10 -8.95
C ILE A 154 -29.36 -12.53 -7.62
N ASP A 155 -29.93 -13.52 -6.93
CA ASP A 155 -29.36 -14.10 -5.72
C ASP A 155 -27.97 -14.68 -5.95
N GLY A 156 -27.77 -15.41 -7.05
CA GLY A 156 -26.46 -15.95 -7.42
C GLY A 156 -25.42 -14.87 -7.68
N LEU A 157 -25.81 -13.79 -8.37
CA LEU A 157 -24.94 -12.65 -8.61
C LEU A 157 -24.62 -11.88 -7.31
N ALA A 158 -25.61 -11.72 -6.43
CA ALA A 158 -25.43 -11.08 -5.12
C ALA A 158 -24.50 -11.91 -4.22
N ALA A 159 -24.64 -13.24 -4.20
CA ALA A 159 -23.76 -14.13 -3.44
C ALA A 159 -22.32 -14.04 -3.96
N ALA A 160 -22.11 -14.21 -5.27
CA ALA A 160 -20.78 -14.15 -5.87
C ALA A 160 -20.11 -12.78 -5.72
N GLY A 161 -20.89 -11.70 -5.81
CA GLY A 161 -20.38 -10.36 -5.56
C GLY A 161 -19.97 -10.17 -4.09
N GLY A 162 -20.70 -10.76 -3.13
CA GLY A 162 -20.35 -10.73 -1.71
C GLY A 162 -19.07 -11.50 -1.40
N ASP A 163 -18.90 -12.69 -2.00
CA ASP A 163 -17.67 -13.48 -1.88
C ASP A 163 -16.48 -12.73 -2.47
N MET A 164 -16.65 -12.10 -3.64
CA MET A 164 -15.64 -11.26 -4.26
C MET A 164 -15.30 -10.04 -3.39
N ALA A 165 -16.30 -9.48 -2.69
CA ALA A 165 -16.13 -8.35 -1.78
C ALA A 165 -15.27 -8.68 -0.57
N SER A 166 -15.59 -9.78 0.11
CA SER A 166 -14.80 -10.29 1.24
C SER A 166 -13.36 -10.56 0.81
N TRP A 167 -13.20 -11.20 -0.34
CA TRP A 167 -11.91 -11.51 -0.91
C TRP A 167 -11.07 -10.26 -1.22
N LEU A 168 -11.67 -9.23 -1.83
CA LEU A 168 -11.01 -7.96 -2.12
C LEU A 168 -10.62 -7.20 -0.84
N ALA A 169 -11.47 -7.25 0.20
CA ALA A 169 -11.18 -6.63 1.49
C ALA A 169 -9.96 -7.29 2.17
N GLU A 170 -9.91 -8.63 2.21
CA GLU A 170 -8.76 -9.37 2.72
C GLU A 170 -7.48 -9.06 1.94
N LEU A 171 -7.58 -9.00 0.61
CA LEU A 171 -6.46 -8.67 -0.26
C LEU A 171 -5.94 -7.25 0.01
N ALA A 172 -6.84 -6.26 0.13
CA ALA A 172 -6.47 -4.88 0.41
C ALA A 172 -5.81 -4.75 1.79
N ALA A 173 -6.37 -5.39 2.82
CA ALA A 173 -5.81 -5.38 4.17
C ALA A 173 -4.41 -6.02 4.20
N ALA A 174 -4.23 -7.17 3.53
CA ALA A 174 -2.93 -7.82 3.46
C ALA A 174 -1.90 -7.00 2.68
N ASN A 175 -2.31 -6.33 1.59
CA ASN A 175 -1.44 -5.40 0.86
C ASN A 175 -1.08 -4.16 1.68
N ALA A 176 -2.02 -3.59 2.44
CA ALA A 176 -1.75 -2.46 3.32
C ALA A 176 -0.70 -2.83 4.39
N ALA A 177 -0.88 -3.98 5.03
CA ALA A 177 0.08 -4.50 6.00
C ALA A 177 1.45 -4.79 5.37
N TYR A 178 1.46 -5.35 4.16
CA TYR A 178 2.69 -5.64 3.41
C TYR A 178 3.46 -4.35 3.08
N ILE A 179 2.80 -3.31 2.57
CA ILE A 179 3.42 -2.00 2.30
C ILE A 179 4.07 -1.45 3.56
N VAL A 180 3.33 -1.39 4.68
CA VAL A 180 3.87 -0.86 5.94
C VAL A 180 5.06 -1.67 6.43
N SER A 181 5.00 -3.01 6.32
CA SER A 181 6.11 -3.89 6.70
C SER A 181 7.34 -3.67 5.84
N LEU A 182 7.16 -3.64 4.51
CA LEU A 182 8.21 -3.43 3.53
C LEU A 182 8.93 -2.10 3.74
N PHE A 183 8.18 -1.05 4.10
CA PHE A 183 8.72 0.30 4.27
C PHE A 183 9.02 0.66 5.72
N LYS A 184 8.79 -0.23 6.70
CA LYS A 184 9.18 -0.04 8.10
C LYS A 184 10.65 0.43 8.23
N PRO A 185 11.62 -0.15 7.50
CA PRO A 185 13.01 0.27 7.64
C PRO A 185 13.26 1.72 7.22
N LEU A 186 12.43 2.29 6.33
CA LEU A 186 12.50 3.70 5.96
C LEU A 186 12.18 4.63 7.14
N PHE A 187 11.28 4.21 8.05
CA PHE A 187 10.98 4.94 9.27
C PHE A 187 12.17 4.92 10.23
N ASP A 188 12.84 3.77 10.34
CA ASP A 188 14.02 3.62 11.20
C ASP A 188 15.19 4.48 10.69
N ILE A 189 15.41 4.54 9.37
CA ILE A 189 16.39 5.45 8.76
C ILE A 189 16.08 6.91 9.11
N ALA A 190 14.83 7.35 8.96
CA ALA A 190 14.48 8.74 9.27
C ALA A 190 14.70 9.09 10.75
N GLY A 191 14.38 8.15 11.65
CA GLY A 191 14.65 8.30 13.08
C GLY A 191 16.14 8.40 13.36
N ALA A 192 16.96 7.57 12.71
CA ALA A 192 18.41 7.59 12.81
C ALA A 192 19.00 8.93 12.33
N LEU A 193 18.56 9.41 11.17
CA LEU A 193 18.98 10.71 10.63
C LEU A 193 18.55 11.85 11.56
N GLY A 194 17.35 11.77 12.14
CA GLY A 194 16.85 12.71 13.15
C GLY A 194 17.77 12.80 14.38
N ALA A 195 18.16 11.64 14.93
CA ALA A 195 19.11 11.58 16.04
C ALA A 195 20.50 12.09 15.64
N ALA A 196 20.96 11.71 14.45
CA ALA A 196 22.25 12.13 13.91
C ALA A 196 22.35 13.66 13.75
N ILE A 197 21.27 14.34 13.39
CA ILE A 197 21.23 15.81 13.31
C ILE A 197 21.53 16.46 14.68
N VAL A 198 21.03 15.86 15.77
CA VAL A 198 21.26 16.37 17.14
C VAL A 198 22.72 16.18 17.54
N ASP A 199 23.28 15.01 17.24
CA ASP A 199 24.66 14.66 17.60
C ASP A 199 25.71 15.37 16.71
N ALA A 200 25.35 15.74 15.48
CA ALA A 200 26.22 16.44 14.52
C ALA A 200 26.58 17.89 14.92
N ALA A 201 26.08 18.39 16.06
CA ALA A 201 26.49 19.66 16.64
C ALA A 201 27.97 19.70 17.08
N THR A 202 28.65 18.55 17.12
CA THR A 202 30.09 18.44 17.42
C THR A 202 30.79 17.57 16.37
N VAL A 203 32.11 17.74 16.14
CA VAL A 203 32.84 16.94 15.13
C VAL A 203 32.88 15.46 15.49
N VAL A 204 33.14 15.16 16.75
CA VAL A 204 33.19 13.79 17.26
C VAL A 204 31.80 13.16 17.19
N GLY A 205 30.78 13.92 17.60
CA GLY A 205 29.38 13.50 17.48
C GLY A 205 28.93 13.31 16.04
N ALA A 206 29.39 14.14 15.09
CA ALA A 206 29.10 13.99 13.67
C ALA A 206 29.66 12.68 13.10
N LEU A 207 30.91 12.31 13.42
CA LEU A 207 31.48 11.03 12.97
C LEU A 207 30.73 9.83 13.55
N GLU A 208 30.41 9.86 14.85
CA GLU A 208 29.67 8.79 15.51
C GLU A 208 28.25 8.67 14.96
N ALA A 209 27.58 9.80 14.74
CA ALA A 209 26.25 9.89 14.16
C ALA A 209 26.20 9.34 12.73
N ILE A 210 27.20 9.66 11.89
CA ILE A 210 27.31 9.15 10.52
C ILE A 210 27.54 7.64 10.53
N GLY A 211 28.43 7.15 11.40
CA GLY A 211 28.70 5.71 11.54
C GLY A 211 27.44 4.92 11.90
N LYS A 212 26.73 5.35 12.95
CA LYS A 212 25.47 4.73 13.38
C LYS A 212 24.39 4.80 12.30
N SER A 213 24.29 5.93 11.60
CA SER A 213 23.34 6.09 10.50
C SER A 213 23.64 5.15 9.33
N GLY A 214 24.92 4.96 9.00
CA GLY A 214 25.35 4.04 7.95
C GLY A 214 25.01 2.59 8.25
N GLU A 215 25.24 2.13 9.49
CA GLU A 215 24.86 0.78 9.93
C GLU A 215 23.35 0.56 9.86
N LEU A 216 22.56 1.53 10.32
CA LEU A 216 21.10 1.45 10.28
C LEU A 216 20.55 1.45 8.85
N VAL A 217 21.14 2.23 7.95
CA VAL A 217 20.78 2.20 6.52
C VAL A 217 21.08 0.83 5.90
N GLN A 218 22.21 0.21 6.23
CA GLN A 218 22.54 -1.12 5.71
C GLN A 218 21.59 -2.20 6.25
N ILE A 219 21.26 -2.18 7.54
CA ILE A 219 20.24 -3.05 8.13
C ILE A 219 18.90 -2.85 7.42
N ALA A 220 18.53 -1.60 7.17
CA ALA A 220 17.27 -1.26 6.53
C ALA A 220 17.18 -1.72 5.07
N VAL A 221 18.26 -1.59 4.31
CA VAL A 221 18.38 -2.11 2.94
C VAL A 221 18.18 -3.63 2.93
N ASN A 222 18.86 -4.36 3.82
CA ASN A 222 18.74 -5.81 3.91
C ASN A 222 17.31 -6.23 4.28
N ALA A 223 16.71 -5.59 5.28
CA ALA A 223 15.33 -5.84 5.69
C ALA A 223 14.32 -5.55 4.57
N MET A 224 14.57 -4.51 3.75
CA MET A 224 13.76 -4.23 2.57
C MET A 224 13.88 -5.32 1.50
N TYR A 225 15.09 -5.85 1.24
CA TYR A 225 15.29 -6.96 0.31
C TYR A 225 14.59 -8.24 0.79
N GLU A 226 14.73 -8.58 2.07
CA GLU A 226 13.98 -9.70 2.68
C GLU A 226 12.47 -9.47 2.59
N GLY A 227 12.01 -8.22 2.78
CA GLY A 227 10.63 -7.81 2.59
C GLY A 227 10.15 -7.98 1.14
N LEU A 228 11.00 -7.71 0.14
CA LEU A 228 10.69 -7.94 -1.27
C LEU A 228 10.55 -9.43 -1.59
N GLU A 229 11.44 -10.28 -1.06
CA GLU A 229 11.35 -11.74 -1.23
C GLU A 229 10.05 -12.29 -0.61
N ASN A 230 9.70 -11.83 0.59
CA ASN A 230 8.41 -12.13 1.20
C ASN A 230 7.22 -11.58 0.39
N GLY A 231 7.43 -10.46 -0.32
CA GLY A 231 6.46 -9.90 -1.26
C GLY A 231 6.16 -10.80 -2.45
N VAL A 232 7.16 -11.51 -2.97
CA VAL A 232 6.94 -12.48 -4.05
C VAL A 232 6.06 -13.64 -3.59
N ASN A 233 6.26 -14.11 -2.36
CA ASN A 233 5.40 -15.11 -1.74
C ASN A 233 3.97 -14.57 -1.55
N HIS A 234 3.85 -13.32 -1.11
CA HIS A 234 2.57 -12.64 -0.96
C HIS A 234 1.83 -12.49 -2.29
N VAL A 235 2.49 -12.02 -3.35
CA VAL A 235 1.91 -11.94 -4.71
C VAL A 235 1.43 -13.31 -5.18
N THR A 236 2.16 -14.38 -4.87
CA THR A 236 1.75 -15.75 -5.21
C THR A 236 0.47 -16.15 -4.46
N GLU A 237 0.37 -15.80 -3.17
CA GLU A 237 -0.86 -16.00 -2.39
C GLU A 237 -2.04 -15.24 -2.99
N VAL A 238 -1.84 -13.96 -3.34
CA VAL A 238 -2.83 -13.10 -3.99
C VAL A 238 -3.29 -13.69 -5.33
N VAL A 239 -2.36 -14.18 -6.16
CA VAL A 239 -2.66 -14.79 -7.45
C VAL A 239 -3.46 -16.08 -7.27
N ASN A 240 -3.11 -16.93 -6.30
CA ASN A 240 -3.90 -18.14 -6.00
C ASN A 240 -5.32 -17.78 -5.57
N LYS A 241 -5.43 -16.77 -4.72
CA LYS A 241 -6.68 -16.15 -4.29
C LYS A 241 -7.51 -15.62 -5.48
N MET A 242 -6.88 -14.97 -6.47
CA MET A 242 -7.54 -14.52 -7.71
C MET A 242 -8.02 -15.69 -8.58
N VAL A 243 -7.23 -16.76 -8.67
CA VAL A 243 -7.59 -17.98 -9.42
C VAL A 243 -8.82 -18.63 -8.81
N ASP A 244 -8.93 -18.67 -7.48
CA ASP A 244 -10.10 -19.22 -6.80
C ASP A 244 -11.35 -18.34 -7.00
N ALA A 245 -11.21 -17.01 -6.94
CA ALA A 245 -12.30 -16.10 -7.29
C ALA A 245 -12.80 -16.31 -8.74
N LYS A 246 -11.87 -16.55 -9.68
CA LYS A 246 -12.25 -16.85 -11.08
C LYS A 246 -13.07 -18.14 -11.20
N LYS A 247 -12.76 -19.17 -10.41
CA LYS A 247 -13.55 -20.43 -10.41
C LYS A 247 -15.00 -20.16 -10.00
N VAL A 248 -15.21 -19.37 -8.95
CA VAL A 248 -16.56 -18.96 -8.49
C VAL A 248 -17.31 -18.20 -9.59
N THR A 249 -16.64 -17.27 -10.30
CA THR A 249 -17.28 -16.53 -11.39
C THR A 249 -17.54 -17.36 -12.65
N GLY A 250 -16.76 -18.42 -12.89
CA GLY A 250 -16.94 -19.32 -14.04
C GLY A 250 -18.26 -20.10 -13.97
N GLU A 251 -18.74 -20.42 -12.77
CA GLU A 251 -20.01 -21.11 -12.54
C GLU A 251 -21.25 -20.23 -12.83
N LEU A 252 -21.09 -18.90 -12.85
CA LEU A 252 -22.14 -17.96 -13.25
C LEU A 252 -22.38 -17.93 -14.77
N GLY A 253 -21.36 -18.29 -15.57
CA GLY A 253 -21.42 -18.24 -17.04
C GLY A 253 -22.46 -19.20 -17.64
N ASP A 254 -22.70 -20.33 -16.97
CA ASP A 254 -23.66 -21.36 -17.42
C ASP A 254 -25.08 -21.12 -16.89
N SER A 255 -25.27 -20.16 -15.98
CA SER A 255 -26.54 -19.92 -15.27
C SER A 255 -27.19 -18.58 -15.60
N TRP A 256 -26.55 -17.73 -16.42
CA TRP A 256 -27.19 -16.54 -16.94
C TRP A 256 -28.31 -16.93 -17.93
N PRO A 257 -29.52 -16.36 -17.83
CA PRO A 257 -30.55 -16.61 -18.81
C PRO A 257 -30.06 -16.05 -20.15
N GLN A 258 -29.65 -16.93 -21.07
CA GLN A 258 -29.55 -16.57 -22.47
C GLN A 258 -30.93 -16.07 -22.89
N MET A 259 -31.04 -14.74 -23.08
CA MET A 259 -32.24 -14.16 -23.64
C MET A 259 -32.48 -14.85 -24.98
N VAL A 260 -33.69 -15.38 -25.11
CA VAL A 260 -34.26 -16.07 -26.28
C VAL A 260 -33.75 -15.42 -27.57
N THR A 261 -32.83 -16.06 -28.28
CA THR A 261 -32.79 -15.91 -29.73
C THR A 261 -34.02 -16.64 -30.25
N MET A 262 -34.98 -15.87 -30.79
CA MET A 262 -36.13 -16.40 -31.52
C MET A 262 -35.67 -17.20 -32.74
#